data_AF-A0A3M6K382-F1
#
_entry.id   AF-A0A3M6K382-F1
#
_cell.length_a   1.000
_cell.length_b   1.000
_cell.length_c   1.000
_cell.angle_alpha   90.00
_cell.angle_beta   90.00
_cell.angle_gamma   90.00
#
_symmetry.space_group_name_H-M   'P 1'
#
loop_
_entity.id
_entity.type
_entity.pdbx_description
1 polymer ?
#
loop_
_entity_poly.entity_id
_entity_poly.type
_entity_poly.pdbx_seq_one_letter_code
_entity_poly.pdbx_strand_id
1 'polypeptide(L)' 'MILQKNNLRNILFIVLAIVVVVFFFTNEKSCGMEHMFILNDIKIYEKSLEPEFCEEILEKINSYNESCSPIIEILDCG' A
#
# COMPACT_ATOMS: atom_id res chain seq x y z
N MET A 1 -34.36 20.94 24.96
CA MET A 1 -33.21 21.08 24.02
C MET A 1 -31.97 20.26 24.38
N ILE A 2 -31.98 19.39 25.41
CA ILE A 2 -30.80 18.57 25.79
C ILE A 2 -30.77 17.23 25.02
N LEU A 3 -31.95 16.63 24.76
CA LEU A 3 -32.09 15.35 24.04
C LEU A 3 -31.60 15.43 22.58
N GLN A 4 -31.88 16.54 21.89
CA GLN A 4 -31.47 16.77 20.50
C GLN A 4 -29.95 16.92 20.36
N LYS A 5 -29.30 17.52 21.37
CA LYS A 5 -27.84 17.74 21.43
C LYS A 5 -27.06 16.44 21.63
N ASN A 6 -27.63 15.48 22.37
CA ASN A 6 -26.98 14.19 22.62
C ASN A 6 -27.04 13.26 21.40
N ASN A 7 -28.15 13.30 20.64
CA ASN A 7 -28.26 12.58 19.37
C ASN A 7 -27.31 13.14 18.31
N LEU A 8 -27.14 14.47 18.23
CA LEU A 8 -26.17 15.09 17.33
C LEU A 8 -24.74 14.64 17.64
N ARG A 9 -24.37 14.60 18.93
CA ARG A 9 -23.04 14.13 19.37
C ARG A 9 -22.79 12.67 18.98
N ASN A 10 -23.80 11.82 19.13
CA ASN A 10 -23.68 10.40 18.79
C ASN A 10 -23.56 10.19 17.26
N ILE A 11 -24.35 10.93 16.48
CA ILE A 11 -24.27 10.91 15.01
C ILE A 11 -22.87 11.36 14.55
N LEU A 12 -22.31 12.43 15.15
CA LEU A 12 -20.95 12.89 14.86
C LEU A 12 -19.90 11.81 15.09
N PHE A 13 -19.99 11.05 16.19
CA PHE A 13 -19.06 9.95 16.46
C PHE A 13 -19.18 8.83 15.44
N ILE A 14 -20.40 8.47 15.01
CA ILE A 14 -20.62 7.45 13.98
C ILE A 14 -20.01 7.90 12.66
N VAL A 15 -20.26 9.14 12.24
CA VAL A 15 -19.67 9.70 11.01
C VAL A 15 -18.15 9.72 11.09
N LEU A 16 -17.57 10.15 12.21
CA LEU A 16 -16.12 10.19 12.40
C LEU A 16 -15.52 8.78 12.33
N ALA A 17 -16.16 7.78 12.93
CA ALA A 17 -15.73 6.39 12.86
C ALA A 17 -15.75 5.87 11.41
N ILE A 18 -16.81 6.15 10.65
CA ILE A 18 -16.90 5.77 9.24
C ILE A 18 -15.78 6.43 8.42
N VAL A 19 -15.53 7.73 8.63
CA VAL A 19 -14.45 8.46 7.94
C VAL A 19 -13.09 7.85 8.24
N VAL A 20 -12.80 7.52 9.51
CA VAL A 20 -11.54 6.88 9.91
C VAL A 20 -11.39 5.51 9.25
N VAL A 21 -12.46 4.70 9.24
CA VAL A 21 -12.44 3.38 8.61
C VAL A 21 -12.19 3.50 7.10
N VAL A 22 -12.91 4.39 6.40
CA VAL A 22 -12.70 4.64 4.96
C VAL A 22 -11.31 5.19 4.67
N PHE A 23 -10.77 6.03 5.55
CA PHE A 23 -9.39 6.51 5.43
C PHE A 23 -8.39 5.35 5.46
N PHE A 24 -8.55 4.36 6.34
CA PHE A 24 -7.67 3.19 6.35
C PHE A 24 -7.82 2.32 5.08
N PHE A 25 -9.03 2.14 4.55
CA PHE A 25 -9.26 1.36 3.32
C PHE A 25 -8.76 2.06 2.05
N THR A 26 -8.67 3.39 2.03
CA THR A 26 -8.13 4.11 0.85
C THR A 26 -6.60 4.10 0.77
N ASN A 27 -5.91 3.63 1.81
CA ASN A 27 -4.46 3.48 1.83
C ASN A 27 -4.02 2.04 1.50
N GLU A 28 -4.75 1.38 0.58
CA GLU A 28 -4.61 -0.06 0.30
C GLU A 28 -3.23 -0.50 -0.23
N LYS A 29 -2.32 0.43 -0.55
CA LYS A 29 -0.90 0.12 -0.71
C LYS A 29 -0.04 1.25 -0.14
N SER A 30 0.46 1.06 1.07
CA SER A 30 1.50 1.96 1.59
C SER A 30 2.76 1.76 0.76
N CYS A 31 3.21 2.81 0.06
CA CYS A 31 4.47 2.82 -0.68
C CYS A 31 5.65 2.33 0.18
N GLY A 32 5.66 2.58 1.49
CA GLY A 32 6.72 2.08 2.36
C GLY A 32 6.69 0.56 2.55
N MET A 33 5.48 -0.01 2.62
CA MET A 33 5.31 -1.46 2.78
C MET A 33 5.61 -2.19 1.47
N GLU A 34 5.10 -1.69 0.34
CA GLU A 34 5.34 -2.27 -0.98
C GLU A 34 6.83 -2.22 -1.35
N HIS A 35 7.52 -1.11 -1.05
CA HIS A 35 8.97 -0.99 -1.20
C HIS A 35 9.73 -2.08 -0.43
N MET A 36 9.34 -2.35 0.81
CA MET A 36 10.00 -3.37 1.62
C MET A 36 9.76 -4.79 1.10
N PHE A 37 8.56 -5.08 0.58
CA PHE A 37 8.25 -6.37 -0.05
C PHE A 37 9.04 -6.57 -1.34
N ILE A 38 9.08 -5.58 -2.24
CA ILE A 38 9.84 -5.66 -3.50
C ILE A 38 11.33 -5.91 -3.22
N LEU A 39 11.92 -5.19 -2.25
CA LEU A 39 13.32 -5.41 -1.86
C LEU A 39 13.57 -6.82 -1.30
N ASN A 40 12.57 -7.43 -0.66
CA ASN A 40 12.68 -8.80 -0.18
C ASN A 40 12.56 -9.81 -1.34
N ASP A 41 11.65 -9.59 -2.27
CA ASP A 41 11.50 -10.43 -3.47
C ASP A 41 12.78 -10.41 -4.31
N ILE A 42 13.40 -9.23 -4.52
CA ILE A 42 14.72 -9.10 -5.18
C ILE A 42 15.77 -9.97 -4.47
N LYS A 43 15.85 -9.93 -3.13
CA LYS A 43 16.80 -10.76 -2.37
C LYS A 43 16.54 -12.25 -2.48
N ILE A 44 15.28 -12.66 -2.67
CA ILE A 44 14.93 -14.06 -2.90
C ILE A 44 15.35 -14.46 -4.31
N TYR A 45 15.07 -13.62 -5.30
CA TYR A 45 15.48 -13.81 -6.68
C TYR A 45 17.01 -13.92 -6.81
N GLU A 46 17.78 -13.05 -6.17
CA GLU A 46 19.25 -13.11 -6.17
C GLU A 46 19.81 -14.45 -5.64
N LYS A 47 19.01 -15.20 -4.87
CA LYS A 47 19.38 -16.52 -4.34
C LYS A 47 18.90 -17.67 -5.23
N SER A 48 17.71 -17.59 -5.80
CA SER A 48 17.15 -18.66 -6.63
C SER A 48 17.61 -18.59 -8.09
N LEU A 49 17.82 -17.36 -8.60
CA LEU A 49 18.12 -17.04 -10.00
C LEU A 49 17.10 -17.63 -10.99
N GLU A 50 15.85 -17.77 -10.54
CA GLU A 50 14.76 -18.29 -11.35
C GLU A 50 14.23 -17.20 -12.31
N PRO A 51 14.33 -17.38 -13.64
CA PRO A 51 14.04 -16.33 -14.62
C PRO A 51 12.57 -15.91 -14.64
N GLU A 52 11.63 -16.84 -14.43
CA GLU A 52 10.20 -16.52 -14.33
C GLU A 52 9.90 -15.58 -13.16
N PHE A 53 10.67 -15.66 -12.09
CA PHE A 53 10.50 -14.82 -10.90
C PHE A 53 11.04 -13.40 -11.12
N CYS A 54 11.97 -13.20 -12.07
CA CYS A 54 12.50 -11.88 -12.39
C CYS A 54 11.45 -10.97 -13.04
N GLU A 55 10.73 -11.50 -14.03
CA GLU A 55 9.68 -10.75 -14.75
C GLU A 55 8.54 -10.32 -13.82
N GLU A 56 8.16 -11.18 -12.86
CA GLU A 56 7.16 -10.84 -11.84
C GLU A 56 7.63 -9.68 -10.94
N ILE A 57 8.90 -9.68 -10.55
CA ILE A 57 9.50 -8.59 -9.76
C ILE A 57 9.57 -7.31 -10.58
N LEU A 58 9.94 -7.40 -11.85
CA LEU A 58 9.99 -6.26 -12.76
C LEU A 58 8.62 -5.58 -12.91
N GLU A 59 7.55 -6.36 -13.07
CA GLU A 59 6.18 -5.84 -13.12
C GLU A 59 5.80 -5.11 -11.82
N LYS A 60 6.14 -5.68 -10.65
CA LYS A 60 5.92 -5.04 -9.36
C LYS A 60 6.70 -3.72 -9.22
N ILE A 61 7.96 -3.67 -9.66
CA ILE A 61 8.78 -2.45 -9.66
C ILE A 61 8.16 -1.37 -10.53
N ASN A 62 7.67 -1.72 -11.73
CA ASN A 62 7.03 -0.77 -12.63
C ASN A 62 5.76 -0.18 -12.01
N SER A 63 4.86 -1.02 -11.50
CA SER A 63 3.64 -0.57 -10.83
C SER A 63 3.93 0.31 -9.61
N TYR A 64 4.95 -0.03 -8.83
CA TYR A 64 5.41 0.79 -7.71
C TYR A 64 5.93 2.15 -8.18
N ASN A 65 6.79 2.19 -9.20
CA ASN A 65 7.40 3.42 -9.70
C ASN A 65 6.38 4.38 -10.36
N GLU A 66 5.25 3.88 -10.85
CA GLU A 66 4.15 4.72 -11.33
C GLU A 66 3.41 5.45 -10.20
N SER A 67 3.36 4.85 -9.01
CA SER A 67 2.49 5.29 -7.92
C SER A 67 3.23 5.86 -6.70
N CYS A 68 4.53 5.58 -6.58
CA CYS A 68 5.31 5.79 -5.37
C CYS A 68 6.66 6.47 -5.61
N SER A 69 7.18 7.06 -4.53
CA SER A 69 8.52 7.65 -4.46
C SER A 69 9.16 7.24 -3.13
N PRO A 70 10.49 7.00 -3.07
CA PRO A 70 11.44 7.06 -4.19
C PRO A 70 11.28 5.90 -5.16
N ILE A 71 11.74 6.05 -6.40
CA ILE A 71 11.72 4.95 -7.38
C ILE A 71 12.72 3.84 -6.99
N ILE A 72 12.39 2.61 -7.35
CA ILE A 72 13.29 1.45 -7.29
C ILE A 72 13.95 1.29 -8.67
N GLU A 73 15.25 1.03 -8.70
CA GLU A 73 15.97 0.78 -9.95
C GLU A 73 15.41 -0.46 -10.66
N ILE A 74 15.29 -0.37 -11.98
CA ILE A 74 14.74 -1.44 -12.81
C ILE A 74 15.71 -2.63 -12.77
N LEU A 75 15.17 -3.82 -12.47
CA LEU A 75 15.92 -5.07 -12.46
C LEU A 75 16.13 -5.56 -13.90
N ASP A 76 17.39 -5.79 -14.28
CA ASP A 76 17.73 -6.37 -15.59
C ASP A 76 17.55 -7.89 -15.54
N CYS A 77 16.52 -8.37 -16.25
CA CYS A 77 16.15 -9.78 -16.29
C CYS A 77 16.84 -10.57 -17.42
N GLY A 78 17.74 -9.93 -18.17
CA GLY A 78 18.55 -10.57 -19.23
C GLY A 78 18.04 -10.34 -20.65
#